data_AF-A0A7T0G2R7-F1
#
_entry.id   AF-A0A7T0G2R7-F1
#
_cell.length_a   1.000
_cell.length_b   1.000
_cell.length_c   1.000
_cell.angle_alpha   90.00
_cell.angle_beta   90.00
_cell.angle_gamma   90.00
#
_symmetry.space_group_name_H-M   'P 1'
#
loop_
_entity.id
_entity.type
_entity.pdbx_description
1 polymer ?
#
loop_
_entity_poly.entity_id
_entity_poly.type
_entity_poly.pdbx_seq_one_letter_code
_entity_poly.pdbx_strand_id
1 'polypeptide(L)'
;MSEGSLFDRLGGRPTFEKVHKVFYDKIYEHPWLAPYFKGVDQKTIENQQTDFMISNMGGGRVYSGRFPKPAHQHMNISAELFEVRNCLLQDSLKECDIPQELAEQWLKIDYAFKHSLVKSGAHECVKRFFTDEILDFPKPSG
;
A
#
# COMPACT_ATOMS: atom_id res chain seq x y z
N MET A 1 -19.17 4.03 -26.27
CA MET A 1 -17.89 4.51 -25.72
C MET A 1 -17.65 3.67 -24.48
N SER A 2 -16.67 2.76 -24.48
CA SER A 2 -16.27 2.12 -23.22
C SER A 2 -15.86 3.23 -22.26
N GLU A 3 -16.42 3.26 -21.05
CA GLU A 3 -15.89 4.13 -20.01
C GLU A 3 -14.38 3.89 -19.90
N GLY A 4 -13.60 4.96 -19.74
CA GLY A 4 -12.14 4.88 -19.67
C GLY A 4 -11.67 3.93 -18.55
N SER A 5 -10.37 3.63 -18.52
CA SER A 5 -9.81 2.80 -17.46
C SER A 5 -10.11 3.41 -16.07
N LEU A 6 -10.02 2.62 -15.00
CA LEU A 6 -10.21 3.16 -13.65
C LEU A 6 -9.20 4.29 -13.36
N PHE A 7 -7.98 4.18 -13.90
CA PHE A 7 -7.00 5.26 -13.90
C PHE A 7 -7.52 6.57 -14.52
N ASP A 8 -8.14 6.50 -15.71
CA ASP A 8 -8.70 7.68 -16.37
C ASP A 8 -9.88 8.27 -15.57
N ARG A 9 -10.75 7.40 -15.06
CA ARG A 9 -11.92 7.78 -14.24
C ARG A 9 -11.53 8.43 -12.92
N LEU A 10 -10.39 8.04 -12.35
CA LEU A 10 -9.80 8.63 -11.14
C LEU A 10 -9.08 9.97 -11.40
N GLY A 11 -8.95 10.43 -12.65
CA GLY A 11 -8.25 11.67 -12.98
C GLY A 11 -6.75 11.51 -13.21
N GLY A 12 -6.29 10.29 -13.44
CA GLY A 12 -4.92 9.98 -13.82
C GLY A 12 -3.90 10.15 -12.68
N ARG A 13 -2.62 10.17 -13.04
CA ARG A 13 -1.47 10.13 -12.10
C ARG A 13 -1.53 11.20 -10.99
N PRO A 14 -1.90 12.47 -11.24
CA PRO A 14 -1.94 13.49 -10.18
C PRO A 14 -2.86 13.12 -9.01
N THR A 15 -4.00 12.47 -9.27
CA THR A 15 -4.89 12.00 -8.21
C THR A 15 -4.23 10.92 -7.35
N PHE A 16 -3.52 9.99 -7.98
CA PHE A 16 -2.84 8.92 -7.26
C PHE A 16 -1.71 9.46 -6.38
N GLU A 17 -0.94 10.42 -6.90
CA GLU A 17 0.12 11.09 -6.13
C GLU A 17 -0.46 11.84 -4.93
N LYS A 18 -1.59 12.54 -5.10
CA LYS A 18 -2.30 13.23 -4.01
C LYS A 18 -2.75 12.24 -2.92
N VAL A 19 -3.45 11.17 -3.31
CA VAL A 19 -3.95 10.13 -2.37
C VAL A 19 -2.79 9.47 -1.65
N HIS A 20 -1.74 9.06 -2.37
CA HIS A 20 -0.61 8.39 -1.74
C HIS A 20 0.19 9.31 -0.82
N LYS A 21 0.30 10.61 -1.13
CA LYS A 21 0.91 11.57 -0.20
C LYS A 21 0.17 11.59 1.15
N VAL A 22 -1.15 11.79 1.11
CA VAL A 22 -1.99 11.79 2.34
C VAL A 22 -1.93 10.46 3.07
N PHE A 23 -1.94 9.35 2.33
CA PHE A 23 -1.88 8.01 2.87
C PHE A 23 -0.55 7.70 3.55
N TYR A 24 0.57 8.06 2.93
CA TYR A 24 1.88 7.82 3.52
C TYR A 24 2.17 8.77 4.68
N ASP A 25 1.67 10.01 4.67
CA ASP A 25 1.75 10.88 5.85
C ASP A 25 1.14 10.19 7.09
N LYS A 26 -0.06 9.62 6.94
CA LYS A 26 -0.72 8.84 8.01
C LYS A 26 0.10 7.61 8.42
N ILE A 27 0.66 6.87 7.45
CA ILE A 27 1.49 5.68 7.74
C ILE A 27 2.72 6.05 8.58
N TYR A 28 3.44 7.10 8.20
CA TYR A 28 4.69 7.50 8.86
C TYR A 28 4.44 8.09 10.25
N GLU A 29 3.23 8.56 10.53
CA GLU A 29 2.79 8.99 11.86
C GLU A 29 2.16 7.87 12.70
N HIS A 30 1.72 6.77 12.07
CA HIS A 30 1.00 5.71 12.77
C HIS A 30 1.92 4.82 13.62
N PRO A 31 1.67 4.65 14.93
CA PRO A 31 2.62 4.04 15.88
C PRO A 31 2.96 2.57 15.57
N TRP A 32 2.05 1.84 14.92
CA TRP A 32 2.30 0.44 14.52
C TRP A 32 2.92 0.30 13.13
N LEU A 33 2.66 1.24 12.22
CA LEU A 33 3.06 1.13 10.81
C LEU A 33 4.40 1.80 10.56
N ALA A 34 4.63 2.98 11.15
CA ALA A 34 5.87 3.76 11.00
C ALA A 34 7.16 2.95 11.22
N PRO A 35 7.26 2.02 12.20
CA PRO A 35 8.45 1.20 12.37
C PRO A 35 8.86 0.37 11.14
N TYR A 36 7.91 -0.07 10.32
CA TYR A 36 8.18 -0.82 9.07
C TYR A 36 8.82 0.04 7.98
N PHE A 37 8.77 1.37 8.11
CA PHE A 37 9.31 2.33 7.15
C PHE A 37 10.58 3.04 7.66
N LYS A 38 11.13 2.63 8.81
CA LYS A 38 12.34 3.24 9.35
C LYS A 38 13.50 3.13 8.35
N GLY A 39 14.05 4.28 7.96
CA GLY A 39 15.15 4.37 6.98
C GLY A 39 14.71 4.22 5.53
N VAL A 40 13.41 4.14 5.25
CA VAL A 40 12.84 4.22 3.90
C VAL A 40 12.52 5.69 3.61
N ASP A 41 12.97 6.18 2.46
CA ASP A 41 12.59 7.51 1.99
C ASP A 41 11.10 7.53 1.59
N GLN A 42 10.33 8.42 2.22
CA GLN A 42 8.89 8.49 2.02
C GLN A 42 8.53 8.78 0.56
N LYS A 43 9.24 9.72 -0.09
CA LYS A 43 8.95 10.08 -1.48
C LYS A 43 9.17 8.91 -2.43
N THR A 44 10.18 8.08 -2.15
CA THR A 44 10.47 6.88 -2.90
C THR A 44 9.33 5.86 -2.81
N ILE A 45 8.82 5.58 -1.61
CA ILE A 45 7.74 4.60 -1.45
C ILE A 45 6.39 5.12 -1.99
N GLU A 46 6.10 6.41 -1.86
CA GLU A 46 4.95 7.07 -2.49
C GLU A 46 4.93 6.88 -4.01
N ASN A 47 6.08 7.12 -4.66
CA ASN A 47 6.22 6.98 -6.10
C ASN A 47 6.07 5.51 -6.53
N GLN A 48 6.69 4.58 -5.82
CA GLN A 48 6.59 3.14 -6.12
C GLN A 48 5.16 2.63 -5.99
N GLN A 49 4.45 3.01 -4.92
CA GLN A 49 3.05 2.63 -4.71
C GLN A 49 2.14 3.28 -5.76
N THR A 50 2.42 4.53 -6.15
CA THR A 50 1.72 5.22 -7.25
C THR A 50 1.85 4.45 -8.55
N ASP A 51 3.07 4.14 -8.97
CA ASP A 51 3.30 3.41 -10.21
C ASP A 51 2.68 2.00 -10.16
N PHE A 52 2.75 1.34 -9.00
CA PHE A 52 2.14 0.02 -8.79
C PHE A 52 0.62 0.07 -8.98
N MET A 53 -0.07 1.01 -8.32
CA MET A 53 -1.54 1.09 -8.45
C MET A 53 -1.98 1.55 -9.83
N ILE A 54 -1.27 2.50 -10.47
CA ILE A 54 -1.54 2.90 -11.87
C ILE A 54 -1.48 1.68 -12.79
N SER A 55 -0.47 0.81 -12.62
CA SER A 55 -0.30 -0.39 -13.42
C SER A 55 -1.43 -1.41 -13.23
N ASN A 56 -2.05 -1.44 -12.05
CA ASN A 56 -3.17 -2.33 -11.72
C ASN A 56 -4.54 -1.73 -12.06
N MET A 57 -4.63 -0.43 -12.38
CA MET A 57 -5.88 0.28 -12.66
C MET A 57 -6.02 0.73 -14.13
N GLY A 58 -5.16 0.21 -15.00
CA GLY A 58 -5.26 0.40 -16.46
C GLY A 58 -4.50 1.61 -17.00
N GLY A 59 -3.64 2.26 -16.21
CA GLY A 59 -2.78 3.37 -16.67
C GLY A 59 -1.49 2.94 -17.37
N GLY A 60 -1.43 1.71 -17.87
CA GLY A 60 -0.25 1.14 -18.53
C GLY A 60 0.79 0.56 -17.55
N ARG A 61 1.76 -0.20 -18.09
CA ARG A 61 2.78 -0.89 -17.30
C ARG A 61 3.94 0.04 -16.94
N VAL A 62 3.77 0.82 -15.88
CA VAL A 62 4.78 1.79 -15.40
C VAL A 62 5.58 1.30 -14.21
N TYR A 63 5.05 0.36 -13.43
CA TYR A 63 5.75 -0.24 -12.29
C TYR A 63 6.75 -1.31 -12.74
N SER A 64 7.99 -1.17 -12.26
CA SER A 64 9.11 -2.08 -12.55
C SER A 64 9.71 -2.73 -11.29
N GLY A 65 9.08 -2.53 -10.14
CA GLY A 65 9.55 -3.10 -8.86
C GLY A 65 9.16 -4.57 -8.66
N ARG A 66 9.45 -5.09 -7.46
CA ARG A 66 9.12 -6.47 -7.09
C ARG A 66 7.62 -6.64 -6.89
N PHE A 67 7.13 -7.86 -7.13
CA PHE A 67 5.77 -8.23 -6.75
C PHE A 67 5.56 -8.16 -5.22
N PRO A 68 4.32 -7.99 -4.73
CA PRO A 68 4.03 -7.81 -3.31
C PRO A 68 4.65 -8.89 -2.41
N LYS A 69 4.49 -10.18 -2.74
CA LYS A 69 5.04 -11.29 -1.95
C LYS A 69 6.57 -11.20 -1.76
N PRO A 70 7.41 -11.17 -2.81
CA PRO A 70 8.87 -11.05 -2.64
C PRO A 70 9.33 -9.68 -2.10
N ALA A 71 8.55 -8.61 -2.25
CA ALA A 71 8.86 -7.31 -1.65
C ALA A 71 8.69 -7.32 -0.11
N HIS A 72 7.66 -8.03 0.38
CA HIS A 72 7.25 -8.02 1.79
C HIS A 72 7.52 -9.36 2.51
N GLN A 73 8.30 -10.28 1.92
CA GLN A 73 8.57 -11.60 2.51
C GLN A 73 9.29 -11.53 3.87
N HIS A 74 10.10 -10.50 4.11
CA HIS A 74 10.82 -10.27 5.37
C HIS A 74 9.99 -9.54 6.44
N MET A 75 8.72 -9.25 6.16
CA MET A 75 7.83 -8.52 7.08
C MET A 75 6.74 -9.45 7.60
N ASN A 76 6.59 -9.56 8.91
CA ASN A 76 5.40 -10.17 9.51
C ASN A 76 4.26 -9.15 9.47
N ILE A 77 3.33 -9.35 8.54
CA ILE A 77 2.14 -8.51 8.37
C ILE A 77 0.96 -9.36 8.82
N SER A 78 0.41 -9.06 10.00
CA SER A 78 -0.79 -9.74 10.47
C SER A 78 -2.02 -9.28 9.68
N ALA A 79 -3.10 -10.07 9.74
CA ALA A 79 -4.38 -9.65 9.17
C ALA A 79 -4.86 -8.31 9.78
N GLU A 80 -4.66 -8.13 11.09
CA GLU A 80 -5.03 -6.91 11.80
C GLU A 80 -4.22 -5.69 11.33
N LEU A 81 -2.90 -5.81 11.21
CA LEU A 81 -2.05 -4.72 10.73
C LEU A 81 -2.43 -4.31 9.29
N PHE A 82 -2.77 -5.30 8.45
CA PHE A 82 -3.25 -5.04 7.10
C PHE A 82 -4.56 -4.25 7.10
N GLU A 83 -5.52 -4.60 7.97
CA GLU A 83 -6.78 -3.85 8.09
C GLU A 83 -6.56 -2.42 8.58
N VAL A 84 -5.65 -2.20 9.54
CA VAL A 84 -5.28 -0.83 9.97
C VAL A 84 -4.78 -0.01 8.78
N ARG A 85 -3.86 -0.57 7.99
CA ARG A 85 -3.36 0.07 6.76
C ARG A 85 -4.48 0.31 5.74
N ASN A 86 -5.43 -0.61 5.62
CA ASN A 86 -6.58 -0.46 4.72
C ASN A 86 -7.52 0.68 5.17
N CYS A 87 -7.79 0.81 6.47
CA CYS A 87 -8.54 1.94 7.02
C CYS A 87 -7.86 3.29 6.71
N LEU A 88 -6.54 3.38 6.89
CA LEU A 88 -5.81 4.61 6.54
C LEU A 88 -5.92 4.96 5.05
N LEU A 89 -5.92 3.96 4.15
CA LEU A 89 -6.14 4.19 2.72
C LEU A 89 -7.57 4.68 2.46
N GLN A 90 -8.57 4.05 3.08
CA GLN A 90 -9.97 4.47 2.96
C GLN A 90 -10.17 5.92 3.41
N ASP A 91 -9.59 6.31 4.54
CA ASP A 91 -9.63 7.68 5.05
C ASP A 91 -8.95 8.66 4.09
N SER A 92 -7.80 8.27 3.52
CA SER A 92 -7.05 9.09 2.57
C SER A 92 -7.81 9.32 1.25
N LEU A 93 -8.50 8.28 0.75
CA LEU A 93 -9.38 8.40 -0.43
C LEU A 93 -10.52 9.38 -0.14
N LYS A 94 -11.13 9.30 1.04
CA LYS A 94 -12.19 10.22 1.47
C LYS A 94 -11.70 11.66 1.60
N GLU A 95 -10.55 11.88 2.25
CA GLU A 95 -9.93 13.21 2.39
C GLU A 95 -9.48 13.82 1.06
N CYS A 96 -9.25 12.99 0.05
CA CYS A 96 -8.93 13.46 -1.30
C CYS A 96 -10.17 13.72 -2.18
N ASP A 97 -11.37 13.61 -1.62
CA ASP A 97 -12.67 13.76 -2.29
C ASP A 97 -12.87 12.76 -3.46
N ILE A 98 -12.32 11.54 -3.32
CA ILE A 98 -12.56 10.49 -4.32
C ILE A 98 -14.03 10.04 -4.23
N PRO A 99 -14.77 10.02 -5.35
CA PRO A 99 -16.14 9.53 -5.37
C PRO A 99 -16.23 8.11 -4.81
N GLN A 100 -17.24 7.85 -3.97
CA GLN A 100 -17.37 6.58 -3.22
C GLN A 100 -17.25 5.35 -4.13
N GLU A 101 -17.92 5.34 -5.27
CA GLU A 101 -17.88 4.22 -6.23
C GLU A 101 -16.45 3.93 -6.74
N LEU A 102 -15.65 4.98 -6.98
CA LEU A 102 -14.27 4.85 -7.44
C LEU A 102 -13.33 4.46 -6.29
N ALA A 103 -13.58 4.99 -5.09
CA ALA A 103 -12.85 4.60 -3.88
C ALA A 103 -13.05 3.11 -3.56
N GLU A 104 -14.28 2.60 -3.67
CA GLU A 104 -14.59 1.18 -3.48
C GLU A 104 -13.86 0.28 -4.50
N GLN A 105 -13.78 0.73 -5.76
CA GLN A 105 -13.02 0.02 -6.80
C GLN A 105 -11.51 0.02 -6.51
N TRP A 106 -10.96 1.16 -6.07
CA TRP A 106 -9.56 1.24 -5.64
C TRP A 106 -9.29 0.27 -4.49
N LEU A 107 -10.08 0.36 -3.41
CA LEU A 107 -9.94 -0.48 -2.23
C LEU A 107 -10.06 -1.96 -2.58
N LYS A 108 -10.97 -2.35 -3.47
CA LYS A 108 -11.09 -3.73 -3.94
C LYS A 108 -9.81 -4.24 -4.62
N ILE A 109 -9.18 -3.42 -5.46
CA ILE A 109 -7.92 -3.78 -6.14
C ILE A 109 -6.77 -3.87 -5.12
N ASP A 110 -6.64 -2.91 -4.21
CA ASP A 110 -5.62 -2.91 -3.16
C ASP A 110 -5.78 -4.13 -2.23
N TYR A 111 -7.01 -4.42 -1.80
CA TYR A 111 -7.35 -5.55 -0.94
C TYR A 111 -7.09 -6.91 -1.58
N ALA A 112 -7.14 -7.01 -2.92
CA ALA A 112 -6.83 -8.24 -3.63
C ALA A 112 -5.41 -8.74 -3.33
N PHE A 113 -4.48 -7.87 -2.93
CA PHE A 113 -3.10 -8.25 -2.55
C PHE A 113 -2.96 -8.77 -1.12
N LYS A 114 -4.02 -8.71 -0.29
CA LYS A 114 -3.99 -9.15 1.11
C LYS A 114 -3.40 -10.55 1.27
N HIS A 115 -3.83 -11.50 0.45
CA HIS A 115 -3.37 -12.90 0.48
C HIS A 115 -1.87 -13.08 0.17
N SER A 116 -1.25 -12.11 -0.52
CA SER A 116 0.17 -12.12 -0.85
C SER A 116 1.04 -11.48 0.23
N LEU A 117 0.43 -10.77 1.19
CA LEU A 117 1.11 -9.94 2.18
C LEU A 117 0.97 -10.51 3.59
N VAL A 118 -0.24 -10.90 3.96
CA VAL A 118 -0.59 -11.38 5.30
C VAL A 118 0.05 -12.73 5.59
N LYS A 119 0.57 -12.86 6.81
CA LYS A 119 1.22 -14.07 7.34
C LYS A 119 0.58 -14.49 8.66
N SER A 120 0.69 -15.77 8.99
CA SER A 120 0.22 -16.29 10.29
C SER A 120 1.19 -15.99 11.43
N GLY A 121 2.45 -15.68 11.11
CA GLY A 121 3.45 -15.19 12.04
C GLY A 121 4.85 -15.08 11.43
N ALA A 122 5.82 -14.62 12.21
CA ALA A 122 7.20 -14.38 11.76
C ALA A 122 7.93 -15.63 11.24
N HIS A 123 7.47 -16.84 11.59
CA HIS A 123 8.03 -18.09 11.09
C HIS A 123 7.82 -18.31 9.58
N GLU A 124 6.86 -17.61 8.97
CA GLU A 124 6.65 -17.60 7.50
C GLU A 124 7.51 -16.55 6.79
N CYS A 125 8.23 -15.70 7.54
CA CYS A 125 9.03 -14.64 6.97
C CYS A 125 10.39 -15.14 6.49
N VAL A 126 10.84 -14.58 5.37
CA VAL A 126 12.15 -14.88 4.75
C VAL A 126 12.85 -13.57 4.45
N LYS A 127 14.12 -13.46 4.82
CA LYS A 127 14.97 -12.30 4.48
C LYS A 127 15.06 -12.14 2.96
N ARG A 128 15.05 -10.91 2.43
CA ARG A 128 15.26 -10.70 0.98
C ARG A 128 16.74 -10.72 0.63
N PHE A 129 17.57 -10.24 1.56
CA PHE A 129 19.03 -10.23 1.49
C PHE A 129 19.62 -10.74 2.79
N PHE A 130 20.87 -11.22 2.79
CA PHE A 130 21.48 -11.74 4.02
C PHE A 130 21.57 -10.71 5.15
N THR A 131 21.65 -9.42 4.80
CA THR A 131 21.69 -8.27 5.70
C THR A 131 20.32 -7.82 6.22
N ASP A 132 19.22 -8.28 5.63
CA ASP A 132 17.89 -7.88 6.09
C ASP A 132 17.62 -8.47 7.49
N GLU A 133 16.79 -7.77 8.25
CA GLU A 133 16.14 -8.31 9.45
C GLU A 133 14.70 -8.72 9.13
N ILE A 134 14.14 -9.60 9.96
CA ILE A 134 12.70 -9.85 9.92
C ILE A 134 12.01 -8.73 10.69
N LEU A 135 11.10 -8.03 10.02
CA LEU A 135 10.33 -6.95 10.63
C LEU A 135 9.06 -7.53 11.26
N ASP A 136 9.01 -7.56 12.58
CA ASP A 136 7.88 -8.04 13.36
C ASP A 136 7.67 -7.13 14.57
N PHE A 137 6.89 -6.06 14.39
CA PHE A 137 6.67 -5.07 15.44
C PHE A 137 5.35 -5.36 16.16
N PRO A 138 5.36 -5.43 17.51
CA PRO A 138 4.15 -5.73 18.28
C PRO A 138 3.12 -4.60 18.13
N LYS A 139 1.85 -4.96 18.26
CA LYS A 139 0.76 -3.99 18.34
C LYS A 139 1.01 -3.02 19.51
N PRO A 140 0.99 -1.70 19.29
CA PRO A 140 1.09 -0.73 20.37
C PRO A 140 -0.04 -0.91 21.39
N SER A 141 0.28 -0.73 22.66
CA SER A 141 -0.74 -0.57 23.70
C SER A 141 -1.47 0.76 23.44
N GLY A 142 -2.80 0.70 23.34
CA GLY A 142 -3.65 1.89 23.19
C GLY A 142 -3.70 2.73 24.46
#